data_AF-A0A924IVV9-F1
#
_entry.id   AF-A0A924IVV9-F1
#
_cell.length_a   1.000
_cell.length_b   1.000
_cell.length_c   1.000
_cell.angle_alpha   90.00
_cell.angle_beta   90.00
_cell.angle_gamma   90.00
#
_symmetry.space_group_name_H-M   'P 1'
#
loop_
_entity.id
_entity.type
_entity.pdbx_description
1 polymer ?
#
loop_
_entity_poly.entity_id
_entity_poly.type
_entity_poly.pdbx_seq_one_letter_code
_entity_poly.pdbx_strand_id
1 'polypeptide(L)'
;MKTQNIILFAIFTLLAACQKETAVTPQAATATSTGATTTGGSALSNTGAGASINTGTGTGAGTGTGTTTPLTGTWKWVLATGGIANQQQTPQSLGYNMFYYFKTNDAFLITKNADSLRGGHYSVGVDAAGLDTVGMGGAHHMFYYTIRKDTLFLTSPCCDMYNYTLVKQ
;
A
#
# COMPACT_ATOMS: atom_id res chain seq x y z
N MET A 1 45.36 -15.39 -1.13
CA MET A 1 44.50 -15.44 -2.33
C MET A 1 43.47 -14.33 -2.21
N LYS A 2 43.48 -13.35 -3.13
CA LYS A 2 42.58 -12.18 -3.14
C LYS A 2 41.60 -12.37 -4.29
N THR A 3 40.33 -12.66 -4.00
CA THR A 3 39.28 -12.75 -5.03
C THR A 3 38.51 -11.43 -5.04
N GLN A 4 38.47 -10.81 -6.22
CA GLN A 4 38.04 -9.43 -6.44
C GLN A 4 36.52 -9.27 -6.42
N ASN A 5 36.08 -8.21 -5.74
CA ASN A 5 34.75 -7.62 -5.80
C ASN A 5 34.54 -6.90 -7.16
N ILE A 6 33.87 -7.52 -8.13
CA ILE A 6 33.48 -6.89 -9.41
C ILE A 6 31.97 -7.05 -9.69
N ILE A 7 31.13 -7.12 -8.65
CA ILE A 7 29.67 -7.20 -8.81
C ILE A 7 28.98 -6.12 -7.98
N LEU A 8 29.46 -4.87 -8.06
CA LEU A 8 28.82 -3.75 -7.35
C LEU A 8 28.43 -2.56 -8.24
N PHE A 9 28.79 -2.55 -9.53
CA PHE A 9 28.55 -1.38 -10.40
C PHE A 9 27.32 -1.46 -11.32
N ALA A 10 26.66 -2.62 -11.43
CA ALA A 10 25.54 -2.78 -12.37
C ALA A 10 24.14 -2.46 -11.78
N ILE A 11 24.04 -2.19 -10.48
CA ILE A 11 22.75 -1.99 -9.80
C ILE A 11 22.30 -0.51 -9.81
N PHE A 12 23.22 0.44 -10.05
CA PHE A 12 22.89 1.87 -9.95
C PHE A 12 22.19 2.47 -11.18
N THR A 13 22.21 1.80 -12.34
CA THR A 13 21.68 2.38 -13.59
C THR A 13 20.19 2.10 -13.83
N LEU A 14 19.56 1.17 -13.09
CA LEU A 14 18.17 0.78 -13.36
C LEU A 14 17.11 1.57 -12.56
N LEU A 15 17.53 2.50 -11.72
CA LEU A 15 16.60 3.33 -10.93
C LEU A 15 15.99 4.50 -11.73
N ALA A 16 16.50 4.80 -12.92
CA ALA A 16 16.06 5.95 -13.73
C ALA A 16 14.88 5.67 -14.67
N ALA A 17 14.45 4.42 -14.85
CA ALA A 17 13.42 4.06 -15.84
C ALA A 17 11.97 4.17 -15.31
N CYS A 18 11.76 4.33 -14.00
CA CYS A 18 10.42 4.43 -13.38
C CYS A 18 9.88 5.87 -13.29
N GLN A 19 10.61 6.87 -13.79
CA GLN A 19 10.24 8.30 -13.66
C GLN A 19 9.66 8.91 -14.95
N LYS A 20 9.48 8.14 -16.03
CA LYS A 20 8.93 8.68 -17.28
C LYS A 20 7.40 8.56 -17.30
N GLU A 21 6.75 9.19 -16.32
CA GLU A 21 5.36 9.58 -16.49
C GLU A 21 5.31 10.67 -17.55
N THR A 22 4.61 10.38 -18.64
CA THR A 22 4.16 11.33 -19.65
C THR A 22 3.54 12.54 -18.97
N ALA A 23 4.18 13.69 -19.10
CA ALA A 23 3.53 14.97 -18.85
C ALA A 23 2.28 15.05 -19.73
N VAL A 24 1.11 14.91 -19.11
CA VAL A 24 -0.17 15.15 -19.77
C VAL A 24 -0.27 16.65 -19.96
N THR A 25 -0.18 17.10 -21.20
CA THR A 25 -0.45 18.49 -21.58
C THR A 25 -1.86 18.85 -21.10
N PRO A 26 -2.05 19.90 -20.28
CA PRO A 26 -3.38 20.30 -19.87
C PRO A 26 -4.17 20.77 -21.10
N GLN A 27 -5.19 19.99 -21.46
CA GLN A 27 -6.19 20.40 -22.44
C GLN A 27 -7.04 21.49 -21.79
N ALA A 28 -7.01 22.70 -22.36
CA ALA A 28 -7.81 23.82 -21.91
C ALA A 28 -9.30 23.45 -22.00
N ALA A 29 -9.94 23.32 -20.83
CA ALA A 29 -11.39 23.17 -20.74
C ALA A 29 -12.03 24.53 -20.96
N THR A 30 -12.71 24.69 -22.08
CA THR A 30 -13.61 25.83 -22.33
C THR A 30 -14.81 25.69 -21.41
N ALA A 31 -14.86 26.49 -20.35
CA ALA A 31 -15.99 26.53 -19.42
C ALA A 31 -17.13 27.37 -20.02
N THR A 32 -18.20 26.70 -20.45
CA THR A 32 -19.50 27.35 -20.68
C THR A 32 -20.25 27.39 -19.35
N SER A 33 -20.39 28.57 -18.76
CA SER A 33 -21.15 28.80 -17.55
C SER A 33 -22.64 28.95 -17.87
N THR A 34 -23.45 27.97 -17.48
CA THR A 34 -24.90 28.14 -17.33
C THR A 34 -25.21 28.29 -15.85
N GLY A 35 -25.62 29.49 -15.45
CA GLY A 35 -25.96 29.83 -14.08
C GLY A 35 -27.19 29.06 -13.60
N ALA A 36 -27.07 28.45 -12.42
CA ALA A 36 -28.19 28.00 -11.62
C ALA A 36 -28.05 28.60 -10.21
N THR A 37 -29.06 29.40 -9.86
CA THR A 37 -29.22 30.18 -8.64
C THR A 37 -29.29 29.28 -7.41
N THR A 38 -28.57 29.68 -6.37
CA THR A 38 -28.55 29.09 -5.03
C THR A 38 -29.82 29.42 -4.23
N THR A 39 -30.33 28.46 -3.46
CA THR A 39 -31.03 28.71 -2.17
C THR A 39 -31.08 27.40 -1.38
N GLY A 40 -30.62 27.44 -0.12
CA GLY A 40 -30.92 26.41 0.88
C GLY A 40 -29.70 25.85 1.59
N GLY A 41 -29.27 26.52 2.67
CA GLY A 41 -28.27 26.00 3.59
C GLY A 41 -28.78 24.86 4.46
N SER A 42 -27.86 24.08 5.02
CA SER A 42 -28.02 23.38 6.30
C SER A 42 -26.65 22.97 6.84
N ALA A 43 -26.58 22.92 8.16
CA ALA A 43 -25.40 23.04 8.99
C ALA A 43 -24.42 21.86 8.92
N LEU A 44 -23.14 22.21 9.11
CA LEU A 44 -22.08 21.29 9.54
C LEU A 44 -22.34 20.88 10.99
N SER A 45 -22.50 19.58 11.25
CA SER A 45 -22.25 19.00 12.57
C SER A 45 -21.25 17.84 12.42
N ASN A 46 -19.99 18.12 12.76
CA ASN A 46 -18.96 17.10 12.87
C ASN A 46 -19.02 16.53 14.29
N THR A 47 -19.55 15.32 14.46
CA THR A 47 -19.48 14.58 15.74
C THR A 47 -19.56 13.09 15.48
N GLY A 48 -18.53 12.36 15.92
CA GLY A 48 -18.65 10.95 16.34
C GLY A 48 -18.07 9.88 15.40
N ALA A 49 -17.04 9.21 15.92
CA ALA A 49 -16.72 7.78 15.80
C ALA A 49 -17.38 6.97 14.66
N GLY A 50 -16.53 6.37 13.80
CA GLY A 50 -16.98 5.33 12.88
C GLY A 50 -15.81 4.63 12.20
N ALA A 51 -15.39 3.49 12.75
CA ALA A 51 -14.76 2.47 11.92
C ALA A 51 -15.84 1.96 10.96
N SER A 52 -15.72 2.30 9.67
CA SER A 52 -16.56 1.70 8.64
C SER A 52 -15.82 1.65 7.31
N ILE A 53 -15.48 0.44 6.88
CA ILE A 53 -15.47 0.14 5.46
C ILE A 53 -16.43 -1.01 5.28
N ASN A 54 -17.66 -0.64 4.89
CA ASN A 54 -18.65 -1.57 4.38
C ASN A 54 -19.11 -1.01 3.03
N THR A 55 -18.27 -1.19 2.02
CA THR A 55 -18.66 -0.94 0.62
C THR A 55 -19.40 -2.17 0.12
N GLY A 56 -20.73 -2.16 0.27
CA GLY A 56 -21.56 -3.29 -0.16
C GLY A 56 -23.05 -2.96 -0.23
N THR A 57 -23.46 -2.10 -1.17
CA THR A 57 -24.83 -2.18 -1.72
C THR A 57 -24.81 -3.09 -2.94
N GLY A 58 -24.58 -4.39 -2.68
CA GLY A 58 -24.87 -5.47 -3.60
C GLY A 58 -26.11 -6.19 -3.09
N THR A 59 -27.26 -5.94 -3.72
CA THR A 59 -28.51 -6.71 -3.52
C THR A 59 -28.32 -8.10 -4.14
N GLY A 60 -27.57 -8.94 -3.44
CA GLY A 60 -27.37 -10.35 -3.73
C GLY A 60 -27.26 -11.09 -2.42
N ALA A 61 -28.29 -11.87 -2.07
CA ALA A 61 -28.35 -12.67 -0.86
C ALA A 61 -27.32 -13.82 -0.91
N GLY A 62 -26.07 -13.49 -0.60
CA GLY A 62 -25.01 -14.44 -0.29
C GLY A 62 -24.48 -14.12 1.10
N THR A 63 -25.03 -14.75 2.14
CA THR A 63 -24.57 -14.64 3.53
C THR A 63 -23.27 -15.43 3.71
N GLY A 64 -22.20 -14.98 3.05
CA GLY A 64 -20.85 -15.33 3.43
C GLY A 64 -20.41 -14.35 4.51
N THR A 65 -20.60 -14.67 5.79
CA THR A 65 -19.94 -13.98 6.91
C THR A 65 -18.46 -14.34 6.91
N GLY A 66 -17.75 -13.99 5.84
CA GLY A 66 -16.30 -14.02 5.80
C GLY A 66 -15.82 -13.02 6.85
N THR A 67 -15.33 -13.52 7.96
CA THR A 67 -14.67 -12.68 8.97
C THR A 67 -13.41 -12.15 8.31
N THR A 68 -13.46 -10.92 7.79
CA THR A 68 -12.29 -10.26 7.23
C THR A 68 -11.30 -10.05 8.38
N THR A 69 -10.15 -10.71 8.29
CA THR A 69 -9.10 -10.53 9.30
C THR A 69 -8.62 -9.09 9.18
N PRO A 70 -8.65 -8.29 10.25
CA PRO A 70 -8.29 -6.89 10.16
C PRO A 70 -6.80 -6.72 9.86
N LEU A 71 -6.47 -5.76 8.98
CA LEU A 71 -5.09 -5.37 8.67
C LEU A 71 -4.35 -4.82 9.90
N THR A 72 -5.07 -4.29 10.88
CA THR A 72 -4.49 -3.77 12.12
C THR A 72 -3.72 -4.85 12.90
N GLY A 73 -2.59 -4.43 13.46
CA GLY A 73 -1.69 -5.30 14.22
C GLY A 73 -0.23 -5.12 13.86
N THR A 74 0.58 -6.03 14.41
CA THR A 74 2.01 -6.12 14.14
C THR A 74 2.27 -7.29 13.19
N TRP A 75 2.98 -7.02 12.10
CA TRP A 75 3.31 -8.00 11.08
C TRP A 75 4.82 -8.07 10.92
N LYS A 76 5.39 -9.26 11.12
CA LYS A 76 6.81 -9.53 10.93
C LYS A 76 7.05 -9.97 9.50
N TRP A 77 7.95 -9.28 8.81
CA TRP A 77 8.38 -9.69 7.47
C TRP A 77 9.15 -11.01 7.52
N VAL A 78 8.80 -11.94 6.63
CA VAL A 78 9.47 -13.26 6.52
C VAL A 78 10.11 -13.51 5.17
N LEU A 79 9.57 -12.91 4.10
CA LEU A 79 10.01 -13.13 2.73
C LEU A 79 9.67 -11.93 1.86
N ALA A 80 10.58 -11.51 1.00
CA ALA A 80 10.29 -10.67 -0.15
C ALA A 80 10.79 -11.36 -1.43
N THR A 81 9.98 -11.35 -2.48
CA THR A 81 10.33 -11.86 -3.81
C THR A 81 10.02 -10.81 -4.87
N GLY A 82 10.68 -10.87 -6.03
CA GLY A 82 10.46 -9.93 -7.13
C GLY A 82 11.64 -8.97 -7.32
N GLY A 83 11.38 -7.73 -7.71
CA GLY A 83 12.43 -6.85 -8.22
C GLY A 83 12.86 -7.24 -9.64
N ILE A 84 13.66 -6.35 -10.24
CA ILE A 84 14.21 -6.52 -11.60
C ILE A 84 14.95 -7.87 -11.77
N ALA A 85 15.64 -8.33 -10.72
CA ALA A 85 16.43 -9.55 -10.76
C ALA A 85 15.73 -10.76 -10.12
N ASN A 86 14.42 -10.68 -9.88
CA ASN A 86 13.63 -11.70 -9.20
C ASN A 86 14.32 -12.21 -7.91
N GLN A 87 14.82 -11.26 -7.11
CA GLN A 87 15.57 -11.57 -5.90
C GLN A 87 14.65 -12.16 -4.85
N GLN A 88 15.20 -13.10 -4.08
CA GLN A 88 14.58 -13.61 -2.88
C GLN A 88 15.33 -13.06 -1.67
N GLN A 89 14.62 -12.34 -0.81
CA GLN A 89 15.18 -11.72 0.38
C GLN A 89 14.44 -12.26 1.61
N THR A 90 15.21 -12.65 2.63
CA THR A 90 14.69 -13.08 3.92
C THR A 90 15.42 -12.34 5.04
N PRO A 91 14.87 -12.31 6.26
CA PRO A 91 15.59 -11.76 7.40
C PRO A 91 16.99 -12.37 7.60
N GLN A 92 17.13 -13.67 7.33
CA GLN A 92 18.39 -14.40 7.45
C GLN A 92 19.40 -13.99 6.37
N SER A 93 18.96 -13.82 5.12
CA SER A 93 19.87 -13.45 4.02
C SER A 93 20.37 -12.01 4.15
N LEU A 94 19.58 -11.12 4.77
CA LEU A 94 19.92 -9.70 4.91
C LEU A 94 20.47 -9.32 6.30
N GLY A 95 20.39 -10.21 7.29
CA GLY A 95 20.89 -9.96 8.65
C GLY A 95 20.06 -8.95 9.45
N TYR A 96 18.79 -8.75 9.11
CA TYR A 96 17.89 -7.86 9.85
C TYR A 96 16.44 -8.33 9.82
N ASN A 97 15.67 -7.96 10.83
CA ASN A 97 14.22 -8.15 10.86
C ASN A 97 13.52 -6.84 10.47
N MET A 98 12.37 -6.96 9.79
CA MET A 98 11.46 -5.84 9.57
C MET A 98 10.09 -6.13 10.20
N PHE A 99 9.48 -5.08 10.75
CA PHE A 99 8.13 -5.14 11.31
C PHE A 99 7.29 -3.99 10.76
N TYR A 100 6.04 -4.32 10.44
CA TYR A 100 5.01 -3.41 9.96
C TYR A 100 3.93 -3.31 11.03
N TYR A 101 3.65 -2.10 11.47
CA TYR A 101 2.64 -1.81 12.48
C TYR A 101 1.52 -1.03 11.80
N PHE A 102 0.32 -1.59 11.76
CA PHE A 102 -0.90 -0.90 11.33
C PHE A 102 -1.77 -0.65 12.55
N LYS A 103 -1.93 0.61 12.91
CA LYS A 103 -2.68 1.04 14.10
C LYS A 103 -4.12 1.34 13.75
N THR A 104 -5.01 1.25 14.74
CA THR A 104 -6.45 1.52 14.59
C THR A 104 -6.79 2.99 14.28
N ASN A 105 -5.84 3.91 14.41
CA ASN A 105 -5.99 5.34 14.08
C ASN A 105 -5.41 5.68 12.69
N ASP A 106 -5.46 4.73 11.77
CA ASP A 106 -4.94 4.85 10.40
C ASP A 106 -3.45 5.21 10.31
N ALA A 107 -2.69 5.03 11.38
CA ALA A 107 -1.25 5.26 11.39
C ALA A 107 -0.49 3.96 11.08
N PHE A 108 0.59 4.07 10.31
CA PHE A 108 1.52 2.97 10.10
C PHE A 108 2.95 3.33 10.54
N LEU A 109 3.72 2.30 10.89
CA LEU A 109 5.15 2.38 11.14
C LEU A 109 5.82 1.13 10.57
N ILE A 110 6.98 1.31 9.93
CA ILE A 110 7.86 0.25 9.47
C ILE A 110 9.18 0.41 10.21
N THR A 111 9.66 -0.67 10.81
CA THR A 111 10.94 -0.69 11.51
C THR A 111 11.90 -1.73 10.93
N LYS A 112 13.20 -1.51 11.13
CA LYS A 112 14.29 -2.46 10.86
C LYS A 112 15.11 -2.62 12.11
N ASN A 113 15.20 -3.82 12.67
CA ASN A 113 15.91 -4.08 13.93
C ASN A 113 15.57 -3.07 15.05
N ALA A 114 14.28 -2.70 15.17
CA ALA A 114 13.73 -1.66 16.07
C ALA A 114 13.93 -0.19 15.64
N ASP A 115 14.81 0.11 14.69
CA ASP A 115 14.95 1.46 14.16
C ASP A 115 13.77 1.81 13.24
N SER A 116 13.20 3.00 13.41
CA SER A 116 12.11 3.48 12.57
C SER A 116 12.64 3.79 11.16
N LEU A 117 12.15 3.06 10.16
CA LEU A 117 12.48 3.31 8.76
C LEU A 117 11.53 4.31 8.13
N ARG A 118 10.23 4.14 8.38
CA ARG A 118 9.17 4.93 7.74
C ARG A 118 7.90 4.89 8.57
N GLY A 119 7.18 6.00 8.63
CA GLY A 119 5.85 6.04 9.23
C GLY A 119 4.98 7.11 8.59
N GLY A 120 3.70 7.09 8.90
CA GLY A 120 2.72 8.04 8.37
C GLY A 120 1.30 7.52 8.56
N HIS A 121 0.41 7.95 7.67
CA HIS A 121 -0.96 7.44 7.59
C HIS A 121 -1.11 6.43 6.46
N TYR A 122 -1.99 5.45 6.67
CA TYR A 122 -2.40 4.50 5.65
C TYR A 122 -3.90 4.61 5.38
N SER A 123 -4.30 4.20 4.18
CA SER A 123 -5.70 4.07 3.80
C SER A 123 -5.91 2.70 3.17
N VAL A 124 -7.03 2.05 3.44
CA VAL A 124 -7.43 0.83 2.72
C VAL A 124 -8.60 1.14 1.80
N GLY A 125 -8.64 0.48 0.65
CA GLY A 125 -9.67 0.67 -0.35
C GLY A 125 -9.75 -0.54 -1.27
N VAL A 126 -10.53 -0.39 -2.33
CA VAL A 126 -10.69 -1.41 -3.38
C VAL A 126 -10.45 -0.72 -4.72
N ASP A 127 -9.67 -1.35 -5.61
CA ASP A 127 -9.40 -0.80 -6.93
C ASP A 127 -10.58 -1.02 -7.91
N ALA A 128 -10.41 -0.57 -9.16
CA ALA A 128 -11.44 -0.73 -10.20
C ALA A 128 -11.71 -2.20 -10.58
N ALA A 129 -10.79 -3.12 -10.27
CA ALA A 129 -10.91 -4.56 -10.52
C ALA A 129 -11.50 -5.31 -9.30
N GLY A 130 -11.82 -4.60 -8.21
CA GLY A 130 -12.35 -5.23 -6.99
C GLY A 130 -11.27 -5.80 -6.07
N LEU A 131 -10.00 -5.43 -6.25
CA LEU A 131 -8.88 -5.90 -5.42
C LEU A 131 -8.62 -4.98 -4.24
N ASP A 132 -8.40 -5.58 -3.08
CA ASP A 132 -8.06 -4.87 -1.85
C ASP A 132 -6.71 -4.15 -1.98
N THR A 133 -6.69 -2.87 -1.62
CA THR A 133 -5.52 -1.99 -1.69
C THR A 133 -5.20 -1.35 -0.34
N VAL A 134 -3.92 -1.15 -0.06
CA VAL A 134 -3.42 -0.34 1.05
C VAL A 134 -2.43 0.70 0.53
N GLY A 135 -2.71 1.97 0.77
CA GLY A 135 -1.80 3.09 0.48
C GLY A 135 -0.99 3.46 1.72
N MET A 136 0.34 3.56 1.61
CA MET A 136 1.24 3.93 2.70
C MET A 136 2.12 5.14 2.32
N GLY A 137 1.68 6.35 2.67
CA GLY A 137 2.50 7.56 2.51
C GLY A 137 2.66 8.09 1.08
N GLY A 138 1.56 8.17 0.32
CA GLY A 138 1.48 8.84 -1.00
C GLY A 138 1.00 7.92 -2.13
N ALA A 139 0.65 8.51 -3.28
CA ALA A 139 0.06 7.79 -4.43
C ALA A 139 0.95 6.67 -5.00
N HIS A 140 2.28 6.81 -4.88
CA HIS A 140 3.24 5.83 -5.40
C HIS A 140 3.50 4.62 -4.47
N HIS A 141 2.86 4.57 -3.31
CA HIS A 141 3.07 3.52 -2.31
C HIS A 141 1.75 2.78 -2.00
N MET A 142 1.01 2.46 -3.05
CA MET A 142 -0.14 1.59 -2.99
C MET A 142 0.30 0.14 -3.17
N PHE A 143 -0.24 -0.77 -2.36
CA PHE A 143 -0.03 -2.21 -2.47
C PHE A 143 -1.39 -2.88 -2.65
N TYR A 144 -1.44 -3.93 -3.47
CA TYR A 144 -2.49 -4.92 -3.31
C TYR A 144 -2.20 -5.73 -2.06
N TYR A 145 -3.22 -6.08 -1.30
CA TYR A 145 -3.03 -6.94 -0.13
C TYR A 145 -4.05 -8.07 -0.06
N THR A 146 -3.66 -9.13 0.62
CA THR A 146 -4.57 -10.23 0.98
C THR A 146 -4.13 -10.79 2.31
N ILE A 147 -5.10 -11.05 3.19
CA ILE A 147 -4.84 -11.69 4.48
C ILE A 147 -5.42 -13.10 4.46
N ARG A 148 -4.59 -14.09 4.80
CA ARG A 148 -4.98 -15.50 4.94
C ARG A 148 -4.55 -16.00 6.30
N LYS A 149 -5.51 -16.11 7.24
CA LYS A 149 -5.22 -16.39 8.66
C LYS A 149 -4.24 -15.35 9.21
N ASP A 150 -3.07 -15.78 9.66
CA ASP A 150 -2.03 -14.93 10.24
C ASP A 150 -0.98 -14.47 9.22
N THR A 151 -1.23 -14.65 7.92
CA THR A 151 -0.30 -14.23 6.87
C THR A 151 -0.87 -13.07 6.06
N LEU A 152 -0.11 -11.97 6.01
CA LEU A 152 -0.37 -10.82 5.15
C LEU A 152 0.55 -10.89 3.92
N PHE A 153 -0.06 -10.82 2.75
CA PHE A 153 0.65 -10.67 1.48
C PHE A 153 0.49 -9.23 0.99
N LEU A 154 1.59 -8.56 0.66
CA LEU A 154 1.60 -7.24 0.03
C LEU A 154 2.28 -7.34 -1.33
N THR A 155 1.60 -6.91 -2.39
CA THR A 155 2.15 -6.89 -3.75
C THR A 155 2.24 -5.45 -4.23
N SER A 156 3.46 -4.99 -4.53
CA SER A 156 3.69 -3.70 -5.17
C SER A 156 3.24 -3.79 -6.63
N PRO A 157 2.23 -3.02 -7.06
CA PRO A 157 1.88 -2.90 -8.48
C PRO A 157 2.86 -2.00 -9.24
N CYS A 158 3.79 -1.35 -8.53
CA CYS A 158 4.72 -0.38 -9.10
C CYS A 158 6.00 -1.06 -9.64
N CYS A 159 6.96 -0.23 -10.05
CA CYS A 159 8.12 -0.60 -10.87
C CYS A 159 9.05 -1.66 -10.29
N ASP A 160 8.99 -1.93 -9.00
CA ASP A 160 9.83 -2.93 -8.35
C ASP A 160 9.14 -4.30 -8.25
N MET A 161 7.82 -4.39 -8.44
CA MET A 161 7.04 -5.64 -8.43
C MET A 161 7.36 -6.57 -7.24
N TYR A 162 7.77 -5.99 -6.10
CA TYR A 162 8.08 -6.78 -4.92
C TYR A 162 6.79 -7.35 -4.31
N ASN A 163 6.87 -8.61 -3.90
CA ASN A 163 5.86 -9.32 -3.14
C ASN A 163 6.42 -9.60 -1.75
N TYR A 164 5.77 -9.06 -0.73
CA TYR A 164 6.15 -9.26 0.67
C TYR A 164 5.19 -10.26 1.32
N THR A 165 5.76 -11.22 2.04
CA THR A 165 5.03 -12.09 2.95
C THR A 165 5.38 -11.67 4.37
N LEU A 166 4.34 -11.44 5.17
CA LEU A 166 4.45 -11.08 6.57
C LEU A 166 3.56 -11.99 7.42
N VAL A 167 3.98 -12.26 8.65
CA VAL A 167 3.23 -13.07 9.62
C VAL A 167 2.82 -12.22 10.81
N LYS A 168 1.61 -12.44 11.32
CA LYS A 168 1.10 -11.75 12.50
C LYS A 168 1.97 -12.09 13.72
N GLN A 169 2.14 -11.14 14.63
CA GLN A 169 2.85 -11.30 15.90
C GLN A 169 1.90 -11.15 17.07
#